data_AF-A0A820NDC0-F1
#
_entry.id   AF-A0A820NDC0-F1
#
_cell.length_a   1.000
_cell.length_b   1.000
_cell.length_c   1.000
_cell.angle_alpha   90.00
_cell.angle_beta   90.00
_cell.angle_gamma   90.00
#
_symmetry.space_group_name_H-M   'P 1'
#
loop_
_entity.id
_entity.type
_entity.pdbx_description
1 polymer ?
#
loop_
_entity_poly.entity_id
_entity_poly.type
_entity_poly.pdbx_seq_one_letter_code
_entity_poly.pdbx_strand_id
1 'polypeptide(L)'
;LSPLIDRSYSHKLSFLRAKVLVLRQQDTAGEYLRQLIESPLPDAIHIRCRLLLCEWLNETRCETSSTIKQQLDLISNSIKNLDLSSLSLIFESYLAMAHFSDNEYQRLNQLLHSPMFENKNSLIKRNQAEYDKQEKLDPLGRYTKVLKRSLDMDRKEIEEQKKLQYSYLISTLNNYLTCLKFYSNLSRKQTKNSMITT
;
A
#
# COMPACT_ATOMS: atom_id res chain seq x y z
N LEU A 1 -38.75 -12.12 19.84
CA LEU A 1 -38.60 -11.44 18.53
C LEU A 1 -37.14 -11.00 18.42
N SER A 2 -36.17 -11.66 17.78
CA SER A 2 -36.09 -12.80 16.86
C SER A 2 -34.63 -13.28 16.83
N PRO A 3 -34.28 -14.54 17.19
CA PRO A 3 -32.93 -15.09 17.00
C PRO A 3 -32.74 -15.65 15.57
N LEU A 4 -33.43 -15.07 14.58
CA LEU A 4 -33.58 -15.60 13.22
C LEU A 4 -32.79 -14.80 12.17
N ILE A 5 -31.96 -13.86 12.58
CA ILE A 5 -30.96 -13.29 11.69
C ILE A 5 -29.75 -14.22 11.79
N ASP A 6 -29.60 -15.09 10.79
CA ASP A 6 -28.39 -15.86 10.58
C ASP A 6 -27.17 -14.94 10.77
N ARG A 7 -26.22 -15.32 11.63
CA ARG A 7 -25.05 -14.47 11.94
C ARG A 7 -24.33 -14.02 10.66
N SER A 8 -24.32 -14.88 9.65
CA SER A 8 -23.84 -14.58 8.29
C SER A 8 -24.52 -13.36 7.65
N TYR A 9 -25.85 -13.24 7.82
CA TYR A 9 -26.64 -12.11 7.32
C TYR A 9 -26.33 -10.83 8.09
N SER A 10 -26.14 -10.93 9.42
CA SER A 10 -25.74 -9.80 10.26
C SER A 10 -24.38 -9.21 9.83
N HIS A 11 -23.38 -10.05 9.55
CA HIS A 11 -22.06 -9.57 9.12
C HIS A 11 -22.10 -8.89 7.74
N LYS A 12 -22.89 -9.42 6.80
CA LYS A 12 -23.10 -8.81 5.48
C LYS A 12 -23.79 -7.44 5.60
N LEU A 13 -24.79 -7.33 6.47
CA LEU A 13 -25.48 -6.07 6.72
C LEU A 13 -24.54 -5.02 7.32
N SER A 14 -23.68 -5.41 8.28
CA SER A 14 -22.66 -4.54 8.86
C SER A 14 -21.66 -4.04 7.83
N PHE A 15 -21.23 -4.90 6.91
CA PHE A 15 -20.36 -4.51 5.79
C PHE A 15 -21.06 -3.55 4.82
N LEU A 16 -22.32 -3.82 4.44
CA LEU A 16 -23.08 -2.92 3.58
C LEU A 16 -23.28 -1.54 4.22
N ARG A 17 -23.53 -1.51 5.53
CA ARG A 17 -23.57 -0.26 6.29
C ARG A 17 -22.24 0.48 6.20
N ALA A 18 -21.11 -0.19 6.41
CA ALA A 18 -19.79 0.41 6.27
C ALA A 18 -19.59 1.01 4.86
N LYS A 19 -19.97 0.26 3.82
CA LYS A 19 -19.87 0.71 2.43
C LYS A 19 -20.70 1.96 2.16
N VAL A 20 -21.91 2.06 2.71
CA VAL A 20 -22.75 3.25 2.59
C VAL A 20 -22.11 4.45 3.30
N LEU A 21 -21.48 4.26 4.47
CA LEU A 21 -20.79 5.34 5.19
C LEU A 21 -19.61 5.89 4.37
N VAL A 22 -18.79 5.00 3.81
CA VAL A 22 -17.67 5.34 2.91
C VAL A 22 -18.17 6.09 1.68
N LEU A 23 -19.19 5.58 0.99
CA LEU A 23 -19.77 6.22 -0.19
C LEU A 23 -20.36 7.60 0.09
N ARG A 24 -20.85 7.84 1.32
CA ARG A 24 -21.36 9.13 1.77
C ARG A 24 -20.28 10.07 2.29
N GLN A 25 -19.02 9.66 2.20
CA GLN A 25 -17.86 10.39 2.70
C GLN A 25 -18.01 10.85 4.16
N GLN A 26 -18.56 9.99 5.02
CA GLN A 26 -18.73 10.33 6.43
C GLN A 26 -17.44 10.11 7.21
N ASP A 27 -17.05 11.07 8.04
CA ASP A 27 -15.83 11.01 8.87
C ASP A 27 -15.79 9.76 9.78
N THR A 28 -16.97 9.30 10.22
CA THR A 28 -17.12 8.12 11.10
C THR A 28 -16.89 6.79 10.39
N ALA A 29 -16.76 6.77 9.06
CA ALA A 29 -16.61 5.53 8.28
C ALA A 29 -15.33 4.77 8.65
N GLY A 30 -14.22 5.49 8.86
CA GLY A 30 -12.93 4.89 9.22
C GLY A 30 -12.94 4.22 10.59
N GLU A 31 -13.50 4.89 11.59
CA GLU A 31 -13.64 4.36 12.96
C GLU A 31 -14.58 3.15 13.00
N TYR A 32 -15.72 3.24 12.31
CA TYR A 32 -16.66 2.14 12.20
C TYR A 32 -16.03 0.89 11.56
N LEU A 33 -15.23 1.07 10.51
CA LEU A 33 -14.50 -0.04 9.87
C LEU A 33 -13.48 -0.68 10.81
N ARG A 34 -12.74 0.11 11.60
CA ARG A 34 -11.79 -0.42 12.59
C ARG A 34 -12.48 -1.24 13.67
N GLN A 35 -13.57 -0.72 14.23
CA GLN A 35 -14.38 -1.44 15.21
C GLN A 35 -14.95 -2.74 14.63
N LEU A 36 -15.37 -2.72 13.36
CA LEU A 36 -15.88 -3.90 12.68
C LEU A 36 -14.77 -4.95 12.49
N ILE A 37 -13.56 -4.54 12.14
CA ILE A 37 -12.38 -5.42 11.95
C ILE A 37 -11.93 -6.06 13.26
N GLU A 38 -12.12 -5.41 14.42
CA GLU A 38 -11.80 -5.97 15.73
C GLU A 38 -12.78 -7.06 16.18
N SER A 39 -13.99 -7.09 15.60
CA SER A 39 -14.98 -8.11 15.89
C SER A 39 -14.69 -9.43 15.16
N PRO A 40 -15.13 -10.60 15.70
CA PRO A 40 -14.93 -11.88 15.03
C PRO A 40 -15.78 -11.95 13.75
N LEU A 41 -15.12 -11.83 12.60
CA LEU A 41 -15.71 -11.88 11.27
C LEU A 41 -15.21 -13.11 10.50
N PRO A 42 -16.01 -13.66 9.56
CA PRO A 42 -15.50 -14.61 8.58
C PRO A 42 -14.39 -13.99 7.73
N ASP A 43 -13.34 -14.77 7.41
CA ASP A 43 -12.14 -14.29 6.71
C ASP A 43 -12.44 -13.51 5.43
N ALA A 44 -13.41 -13.96 4.63
CA ALA A 44 -13.81 -13.28 3.41
C ALA A 44 -14.40 -11.87 3.65
N ILE A 45 -15.19 -11.70 4.72
CA ILE A 45 -15.77 -10.40 5.08
C ILE A 45 -14.69 -9.52 5.72
N HIS A 46 -13.80 -10.11 6.51
CA HIS A 46 -12.67 -9.43 7.12
C HIS A 46 -11.76 -8.78 6.08
N ILE A 47 -11.39 -9.53 5.03
CA ILE A 47 -10.58 -9.02 3.92
C ILE A 47 -11.32 -7.88 3.21
N ARG A 48 -12.62 -8.04 2.90
CA ARG A 48 -13.41 -6.99 2.26
C ARG A 48 -13.48 -5.71 3.10
N CYS A 49 -13.63 -5.82 4.41
CA CYS A 49 -13.63 -4.66 5.30
C CYS A 49 -12.27 -3.95 5.30
N ARG A 50 -11.17 -4.72 5.34
CA ARG A 50 -9.81 -4.15 5.26
C ARG A 50 -9.52 -3.49 3.92
N LEU A 51 -9.96 -4.08 2.81
CA LEU A 51 -9.84 -3.46 1.48
C LEU A 51 -10.57 -2.12 1.42
N LEU A 52 -11.82 -2.09 1.90
CA LEU A 52 -12.63 -0.88 1.95
C LEU A 52 -12.01 0.18 2.86
N LEU A 53 -11.39 -0.23 3.97
CA LEU A 53 -10.64 0.67 4.83
C LEU A 53 -9.41 1.24 4.11
N CYS A 54 -8.63 0.42 3.41
CA CYS A 54 -7.48 0.89 2.64
C CYS A 54 -7.88 1.89 1.55
N GLU A 55 -8.98 1.63 0.84
CA GLU A 55 -9.55 2.54 -0.16
C GLU A 55 -9.92 3.89 0.47
N TRP A 56 -10.69 3.86 1.56
CA TRP A 56 -11.08 5.06 2.30
C TRP A 56 -9.88 5.87 2.82
N LEU A 57 -8.87 5.19 3.40
CA LEU A 57 -7.67 5.86 3.91
C LEU A 57 -6.84 6.49 2.79
N ASN A 58 -6.78 5.85 1.63
CA ASN A 58 -6.07 6.37 0.47
C ASN A 58 -6.75 7.61 -0.12
N GLU A 59 -8.09 7.63 -0.15
CA GLU A 59 -8.86 8.79 -0.60
C GLU A 59 -8.77 9.98 0.36
N THR A 60 -8.98 9.74 1.65
CA THR A 60 -9.04 10.79 2.67
C THR A 60 -7.67 11.30 3.11
N ARG A 61 -6.60 10.55 2.86
CA ARG A 61 -5.22 10.84 3.30
C ARG A 61 -5.08 11.08 4.80
N CYS A 62 -6.00 10.52 5.60
CA CYS A 62 -5.99 10.67 7.06
C CYS A 62 -4.83 9.92 7.74
N GLU A 63 -4.14 9.05 7.01
CA GLU A 63 -3.17 8.10 7.56
C GLU A 63 -1.91 8.05 6.69
N THR A 64 -0.79 7.60 7.28
CA THR A 64 0.48 7.47 6.56
C THR A 64 0.50 6.23 5.67
N SER A 65 1.24 6.27 4.56
CA SER A 65 1.37 5.12 3.65
C SER A 65 1.88 3.85 4.36
N SER A 66 2.60 3.99 5.48
CA SER A 66 3.03 2.86 6.31
C SER A 66 1.87 2.10 6.96
N THR A 67 0.84 2.78 7.45
CA THR A 67 -0.30 2.12 8.10
C THR A 67 -1.17 1.41 7.07
N ILE A 68 -1.38 2.03 5.89
CA ILE A 68 -2.07 1.40 4.76
C ILE A 68 -1.30 0.15 4.30
N LYS A 69 0.02 0.24 4.15
CA LYS A 69 0.87 -0.91 3.80
C LYS A 69 0.73 -2.06 4.81
N GLN A 70 0.73 -1.77 6.12
CA GLN A 70 0.53 -2.79 7.15
C GLN A 70 -0.82 -3.50 7.00
N GLN A 71 -1.90 -2.76 6.68
CA GLN A 71 -3.20 -3.38 6.42
C GLN A 71 -3.17 -4.28 5.18
N LEU A 72 -2.49 -3.86 4.11
CA LEU A 72 -2.31 -4.66 2.91
C LEU A 72 -1.46 -5.92 3.14
N ASP A 73 -0.43 -5.85 3.99
CA ASP A 73 0.38 -7.00 4.37
C ASP A 73 -0.45 -8.05 5.14
N LEU A 74 -1.35 -7.60 6.02
CA LEU A 74 -2.30 -8.47 6.71
C LEU A 74 -3.26 -9.15 5.72
N ILE A 75 -3.78 -8.40 4.75
CA ILE A 75 -4.62 -8.92 3.67
C ILE A 75 -3.86 -9.98 2.86
N SER A 76 -2.61 -9.70 2.47
CA SER A 76 -1.74 -10.63 1.73
C SER A 76 -1.57 -11.96 2.46
N ASN A 77 -1.43 -11.93 3.78
CA ASN A 77 -1.34 -13.15 4.59
C ASN A 77 -2.67 -13.88 4.68
N SER A 78 -3.79 -13.19 4.84
CA SER A 78 -5.12 -13.81 4.88
C SER A 78 -5.51 -14.46 3.55
N ILE A 79 -5.11 -13.88 2.41
CA ILE A 79 -5.42 -14.41 1.07
C ILE A 79 -4.75 -15.75 0.80
N LYS A 80 -3.54 -15.98 1.34
CA LYS A 80 -2.83 -17.25 1.15
C LYS A 80 -3.60 -18.45 1.72
N ASN A 81 -4.46 -18.21 2.70
CA ASN A 81 -5.29 -19.22 3.35
C ASN A 81 -6.66 -19.39 2.68
N LEU A 82 -7.00 -18.57 1.68
CA LEU A 82 -8.28 -18.66 0.98
C LEU A 82 -8.25 -19.69 -0.15
N ASP A 83 -9.34 -20.44 -0.26
CA ASP A 83 -9.57 -21.33 -1.38
C ASP A 83 -9.78 -20.57 -2.70
N LEU A 84 -9.43 -21.23 -3.81
CA LEU A 84 -9.70 -20.78 -5.19
C LEU A 84 -11.21 -20.60 -5.50
N SER A 85 -12.10 -21.01 -4.60
CA SER A 85 -13.53 -20.67 -4.67
C SER A 85 -13.77 -19.16 -4.54
N SER A 86 -12.87 -18.43 -3.87
CA SER A 86 -12.93 -16.98 -3.65
C SER A 86 -12.05 -16.18 -4.62
N LEU A 87 -11.87 -16.69 -5.85
CA LEU A 87 -11.01 -16.09 -6.88
C LEU A 87 -11.27 -14.58 -7.11
N SER A 88 -12.52 -14.12 -7.03
CA SER A 88 -12.85 -12.70 -7.18
C SER A 88 -12.27 -11.85 -6.06
N LEU A 89 -12.38 -12.29 -4.80
CA LEU A 89 -11.82 -11.59 -3.65
C LEU A 89 -10.29 -11.58 -3.68
N ILE A 90 -9.68 -12.69 -4.08
CA ILE A 90 -8.23 -12.80 -4.28
C ILE A 90 -7.78 -11.78 -5.33
N PHE A 91 -8.48 -11.73 -6.47
CA PHE A 91 -8.21 -10.77 -7.54
C PHE A 91 -8.35 -9.32 -7.08
N GLU A 92 -9.50 -8.96 -6.48
CA GLU A 92 -9.76 -7.60 -5.95
C GLU A 92 -8.66 -7.16 -4.97
N SER A 93 -8.18 -8.09 -4.15
CA SER A 93 -7.14 -7.78 -3.18
C SER A 93 -5.77 -7.53 -3.81
N TYR A 94 -5.35 -8.37 -4.76
CA TYR A 94 -4.11 -8.14 -5.50
C TYR A 94 -4.18 -6.85 -6.32
N LEU A 95 -5.36 -6.52 -6.85
CA LEU A 95 -5.57 -5.29 -7.59
C LEU A 95 -5.45 -4.07 -6.68
N ALA A 96 -6.07 -4.09 -5.50
CA ALA A 96 -5.93 -3.02 -4.51
C ALA A 96 -4.47 -2.83 -4.06
N MET A 97 -3.74 -3.92 -3.81
CA MET A 97 -2.31 -3.88 -3.49
C MET A 97 -1.48 -3.29 -4.65
N ALA A 98 -1.81 -3.62 -5.90
CA ALA A 98 -1.13 -3.06 -7.07
C ALA A 98 -1.39 -1.56 -7.18
N HIS A 99 -2.63 -1.10 -7.06
CA HIS A 99 -2.99 0.31 -7.12
C HIS A 99 -2.31 1.14 -6.03
N PHE A 100 -2.28 0.61 -4.80
CA PHE A 100 -1.58 1.29 -3.72
C PHE A 100 -0.07 1.46 -4.01
N SER A 101 0.60 0.37 -4.39
CA SER A 101 2.03 0.41 -4.72
C SER A 101 2.33 1.31 -5.91
N ASP A 102 1.44 1.37 -6.92
CA ASP A 102 1.57 2.24 -8.08
C ASP A 102 1.42 3.71 -7.68
N ASN A 103 0.40 4.05 -6.88
CA ASN A 103 0.21 5.40 -6.36
C ASN A 103 1.43 5.88 -5.57
N GLU A 104 1.98 5.03 -4.69
CA GLU A 104 3.21 5.34 -3.94
C GLU A 104 4.44 5.48 -4.84
N TYR A 105 4.55 4.62 -5.86
CA TYR A 105 5.60 4.74 -6.87
C TYR A 105 5.51 6.08 -7.63
N GLN A 106 4.32 6.45 -8.12
CA GLN A 106 4.12 7.71 -8.84
C GLN A 106 4.43 8.91 -7.95
N ARG A 107 3.97 8.89 -6.69
CA ARG A 107 4.26 9.94 -5.71
C ARG A 107 5.77 10.11 -5.47
N LEU A 108 6.49 9.01 -5.26
CA LEU A 108 7.95 9.04 -5.10
C LEU A 108 8.65 9.45 -6.39
N ASN A 109 8.16 9.02 -7.54
CA ASN A 109 8.73 9.40 -8.83
C ASN A 109 8.63 10.91 -9.06
N GLN A 110 7.47 11.50 -8.77
CA GLN A 110 7.29 12.96 -8.82
C GLN A 110 8.20 13.68 -7.83
N LEU A 111 8.36 13.16 -6.61
CA LEU A 111 9.28 13.71 -5.62
C LEU A 111 10.73 13.71 -6.11
N LEU A 112 11.20 12.59 -6.69
CA LEU A 112 12.56 12.43 -7.19
C LEU A 112 12.87 13.28 -8.42
N HIS A 113 11.85 13.73 -9.15
CA HIS A 113 11.97 14.65 -10.28
C HIS A 113 11.56 16.09 -9.89
N SER A 114 11.34 16.35 -8.60
CA SER A 114 10.96 17.68 -8.14
C SER A 114 12.18 18.61 -8.05
N PRO A 115 11.98 19.93 -8.23
CA PRO A 115 13.06 20.91 -8.08
C PRO A 115 13.66 20.90 -6.67
N MET A 116 12.89 20.53 -5.65
CA MET A 116 13.37 20.38 -4.28
C MET A 116 14.42 19.26 -4.17
N PHE A 117 14.18 18.13 -4.84
CA PHE A 117 15.12 17.02 -4.87
C PHE A 117 16.37 17.33 -5.69
N GLU A 118 16.22 18.00 -6.83
CA GLU A 118 17.35 18.49 -7.62
C GLU A 118 18.21 19.47 -6.82
N ASN A 119 17.58 20.41 -6.11
CA ASN A 119 18.28 21.34 -5.23
C ASN A 119 19.03 20.61 -4.12
N LYS A 120 18.41 19.62 -3.45
CA LYS A 120 19.08 18.79 -2.45
C LYS A 120 20.31 18.07 -3.02
N ASN A 121 20.20 17.49 -4.21
CA ASN A 121 21.34 16.87 -4.90
C ASN A 121 22.45 17.88 -5.21
N SER A 122 22.09 19.12 -5.59
CA SER A 122 23.06 20.17 -5.85
C SER A 122 23.83 20.58 -4.57
N LEU A 123 23.13 20.66 -3.43
CA LEU A 123 23.73 20.95 -2.13
C LEU A 123 24.70 19.84 -1.70
N ILE A 124 24.35 18.57 -1.90
CA ILE A 124 25.23 17.45 -1.60
C ILE A 124 26.51 17.49 -2.44
N LYS A 125 26.41 17.83 -3.73
CA LYS A 125 27.59 17.99 -4.60
C LYS A 125 28.49 19.13 -4.10
N ARG A 126 27.90 20.25 -3.68
CA ARG A 126 28.62 21.40 -3.13
C ARG A 126 29.32 21.04 -1.82
N ASN A 127 28.60 20.44 -0.89
CA ASN A 127 29.11 20.01 0.40
C ASN A 127 30.21 18.95 0.24
N GLN A 128 30.11 18.08 -0.76
CA GLN A 128 31.17 17.12 -1.08
C GLN A 128 32.45 17.83 -1.53
N ALA A 129 32.35 18.79 -2.45
CA ALA A 129 33.52 19.55 -2.90
C ALA A 129 34.16 20.35 -1.77
N GLU A 130 33.37 20.80 -0.80
CA GLU A 130 33.87 21.44 0.42
C GLU A 130 34.58 20.44 1.35
N TYR A 131 33.98 19.26 1.56
CA TYR A 131 34.60 18.18 2.32
C TYR A 131 35.95 17.78 1.73
N ASP A 132 36.04 17.60 0.41
CA ASP A 132 37.29 17.19 -0.26
C ASP A 132 38.41 18.23 -0.12
N LYS A 133 38.07 19.52 0.00
CA LYS A 133 39.03 20.58 0.30
C LYS A 133 39.43 20.54 1.77
N GLN A 134 38.45 20.44 2.65
CA GLN A 134 38.67 20.48 4.09
C GLN A 134 39.42 19.25 4.61
N GLU A 135 39.17 18.07 4.04
CA GLU A 135 39.86 16.82 4.38
C GLU A 135 41.37 16.92 4.11
N LYS A 136 41.79 17.69 3.08
CA LYS A 136 43.20 17.95 2.79
C LYS A 136 43.84 18.95 3.75
N LEU A 137 43.07 19.91 4.24
CA LEU A 137 43.55 20.98 5.12
C LEU A 137 43.61 20.53 6.59
N ASP A 138 42.54 19.90 7.06
CA ASP A 138 42.40 19.46 8.45
C ASP A 138 41.53 18.18 8.52
N PRO A 139 42.10 16.99 8.28
CA PRO A 139 41.35 15.74 8.26
C PRO A 139 40.78 15.34 9.63
N LEU A 140 41.41 15.79 10.72
CA LEU A 140 41.01 15.43 12.09
C LEU A 140 40.09 16.47 12.74
N GLY A 141 39.93 17.62 12.09
CA GLY A 141 39.07 18.72 12.48
C GLY A 141 37.64 18.33 12.78
N ARG A 142 37.07 18.94 13.82
CA ARG A 142 35.66 18.74 14.20
C ARG A 142 34.72 19.08 13.06
N TYR A 143 35.01 20.15 12.32
CA TYR A 143 34.20 20.58 11.17
C TYR A 143 34.17 19.51 10.07
N THR A 144 35.34 19.00 9.67
CA THR A 144 35.51 17.94 8.66
C THR A 144 34.71 16.68 9.03
N LYS A 145 34.76 16.26 10.29
CA LYS A 145 34.01 15.09 10.80
C LYS A 145 32.50 15.32 10.76
N VAL A 146 32.03 16.52 11.12
CA VAL A 146 30.60 16.86 11.07
C VAL A 146 30.11 16.93 9.64
N LEU A 147 30.86 17.57 8.74
CA LEU A 147 30.52 17.69 7.33
C LEU A 147 30.43 16.31 6.66
N LYS A 148 31.38 15.41 6.93
CA LYS A 148 31.34 14.01 6.48
C LYS A 148 30.06 13.30 6.90
N ARG A 149 29.74 13.37 8.20
CA ARG A 149 28.55 12.71 8.75
C ARG A 149 27.27 13.27 8.13
N SER A 150 27.18 14.59 7.93
CA SER A 150 26.02 15.19 7.26
C SER A 150 25.86 14.68 5.84
N LEU A 151 26.96 14.64 5.07
CA LEU A 151 26.97 14.10 3.71
C LEU A 151 26.56 12.63 3.65
N ASP A 152 27.07 11.81 4.56
CA ASP A 152 26.74 10.39 4.62
C ASP A 152 25.24 10.19 4.91
N MET A 153 24.67 10.98 5.83
CA MET A 153 23.24 10.95 6.14
C MET A 153 22.39 11.37 4.93
N ASP A 154 22.75 12.48 4.27
CA ASP A 154 22.02 12.99 3.11
C ASP A 154 22.05 12.01 1.92
N ARG A 155 23.21 11.41 1.66
CA ARG A 155 23.39 10.39 0.62
C ARG A 155 22.58 9.13 0.92
N LYS A 156 22.63 8.67 2.17
CA LYS A 156 21.88 7.50 2.62
C LYS A 156 20.38 7.73 2.44
N GLU A 157 19.87 8.89 2.82
CA GLU A 157 18.45 9.22 2.66
C GLU A 157 18.01 9.17 1.18
N ILE A 158 18.81 9.73 0.26
CA ILE A 158 18.51 9.67 -1.18
C ILE A 158 18.54 8.24 -1.70
N GLU A 159 19.52 7.45 -1.28
CA GLU A 159 19.64 6.06 -1.69
C GLU A 159 18.45 5.24 -1.19
N GLU A 160 18.01 5.45 0.05
CA GLU A 160 16.83 4.83 0.63
C GLU A 160 15.55 5.21 -0.13
N GLN A 161 15.38 6.48 -0.50
CA GLN A 161 14.24 6.93 -1.30
C GLN A 161 14.19 6.27 -2.68
N LYS A 162 15.34 6.15 -3.35
CA LYS A 162 15.45 5.45 -4.65
C LYS A 162 15.20 3.95 -4.53
N LYS A 163 15.76 3.30 -3.50
CA LYS A 163 15.51 1.88 -3.20
C LYS A 163 14.04 1.64 -2.93
N LEU A 164 13.41 2.51 -2.15
CA LEU A 164 11.99 2.44 -1.85
C LEU A 164 11.14 2.58 -3.11
N GLN A 165 11.43 3.57 -3.96
CA GLN A 165 10.76 3.74 -5.25
C GLN A 165 10.86 2.47 -6.10
N TYR A 166 12.06 1.91 -6.25
CA TYR A 166 12.27 0.69 -7.03
C TYR A 166 11.52 -0.52 -6.44
N SER A 167 11.47 -0.62 -5.10
CA SER A 167 10.71 -1.68 -4.43
C SER A 167 9.20 -1.61 -4.70
N TYR A 168 8.63 -0.39 -4.74
CA TYR A 168 7.22 -0.21 -5.09
C TYR A 168 6.95 -0.54 -6.56
N LEU A 169 7.88 -0.21 -7.47
CA LEU A 169 7.76 -0.60 -8.87
C LEU A 169 7.70 -2.12 -9.03
N ILE A 170 8.64 -2.84 -8.41
CA ILE A 170 8.66 -4.32 -8.44
C ILE A 170 7.36 -4.88 -7.86
N SER A 171 6.94 -4.38 -6.70
CA SER A 171 5.71 -4.82 -6.04
C SER A 171 4.49 -4.64 -6.95
N THR A 172 4.37 -3.47 -7.59
CA THR A 172 3.29 -3.12 -8.52
C THR A 172 3.24 -4.10 -9.70
N LEU A 173 4.38 -4.33 -10.37
CA LEU A 173 4.45 -5.24 -11.51
C LEU A 173 4.10 -6.67 -11.12
N ASN A 174 4.64 -7.16 -9.99
CA ASN A 174 4.33 -8.50 -9.49
C ASN A 174 2.84 -8.68 -9.19
N ASN A 175 2.20 -7.67 -8.58
CA ASN A 175 0.78 -7.72 -8.24
C ASN A 175 -0.10 -7.63 -9.49
N TYR A 176 0.19 -6.75 -10.45
CA TYR A 176 -0.56 -6.70 -11.72
C TYR A 176 -0.38 -7.98 -12.55
N LEU A 177 0.82 -8.54 -12.64
CA LEU A 177 1.04 -9.83 -13.30
C LEU A 177 0.24 -10.95 -12.64
N THR A 178 0.15 -10.93 -11.32
CA THR A 178 -0.66 -11.88 -10.55
C THR A 178 -2.15 -11.69 -10.85
N CYS A 179 -2.64 -10.45 -10.91
CA CYS A 179 -4.01 -10.14 -11.31
C CYS A 179 -4.33 -10.66 -12.71
N LEU A 180 -3.45 -10.47 -13.69
CA LEU A 180 -3.64 -10.93 -15.06
C LEU A 180 -3.73 -12.46 -15.15
N LYS A 181 -2.90 -13.17 -14.38
CA LYS A 181 -2.98 -14.64 -14.27
C LYS A 181 -4.35 -15.07 -13.72
N PHE A 182 -4.82 -14.44 -12.64
CA PHE A 182 -6.12 -14.76 -12.05
C PHE A 182 -7.29 -14.41 -12.97
N TYR A 183 -7.23 -13.26 -13.66
CA TYR A 183 -8.26 -12.86 -14.63
C TYR A 183 -8.41 -13.89 -15.75
N SER A 184 -7.31 -14.39 -16.31
CA SER A 184 -7.35 -15.42 -17.34
C SER A 184 -8.02 -16.72 -16.87
N ASN A 185 -7.82 -17.08 -15.60
CA ASN A 185 -8.44 -18.25 -14.97
C ASN A 185 -9.94 -18.01 -14.67
N LEU A 186 -10.31 -16.79 -14.30
CA LEU A 186 -11.70 -16.37 -14.09
C LEU A 186 -12.50 -16.45 -15.40
N SER A 187 -11.93 -15.92 -16.48
CA SER A 187 -12.51 -15.96 -17.83
C SER A 187 -12.72 -17.39 -18.33
N ARG A 188 -11.73 -18.30 -18.12
CA ARG A 188 -11.85 -19.72 -18.46
C ARG A 188 -12.88 -20.49 -17.63
N LYS A 189 -13.13 -20.08 -16.38
CA LYS A 189 -14.15 -20.70 -15.52
C LYS A 189 -15.56 -20.27 -15.94
N GLN A 190 -15.74 -19.02 -16.35
CA GLN A 190 -17.01 -18.52 -16.88
C GLN A 190 -17.40 -19.21 -18.19
N THR A 191 -16.45 -19.45 -19.11
CA THR A 191 -16.72 -20.15 -20.38
C THR A 191 -17.03 -21.63 -20.20
N LYS A 192 -16.43 -22.31 -19.22
CA LYS A 192 -16.79 -23.70 -18.88
C LYS A 192 -18.18 -23.81 -18.25
N ASN A 193 -18.55 -22.89 -17.38
CA ASN A 193 -19.86 -22.92 -16.75
C ASN A 193 -20.98 -22.64 -17.77
N SER A 194 -20.76 -21.78 -18.78
CA SER A 194 -21.73 -21.54 -19.85
C SER A 194 -21.95 -22.71 -20.81
N MET A 195 -20.97 -23.62 -20.95
CA MET A 195 -21.11 -24.83 -21.78
C MET A 195 -21.81 -25.99 -21.07
N ILE A 196 -21.87 -25.97 -19.73
CA ILE A 196 -22.53 -27.03 -18.93
C ILE A 196 -24.03 -26.73 -18.73
N THR A 197 -24.44 -25.47 -18.94
CA THR A 197 -25.83 -25.01 -18.80
C THR A 197 -26.62 -24.96 -20.12
N THR A 198 -26.08 -25.53 -21.19
CA THR A 198 -26.74 -25.71 -22.51
C THR A 198 -26.78 -27.18 -22.87
#